data_AF-A0A6M4H3V1-F1
#
_entry.id   AF-A0A6M4H3V1-F1
#
_cell.length_a   1.000
_cell.length_b   1.000
_cell.length_c   1.000
_cell.angle_alpha   90.00
_cell.angle_beta   90.00
_cell.angle_gamma   90.00
#
_symmetry.space_group_name_H-M   'P 1'
#
loop_
_entity.id
_entity.type
_entity.pdbx_description
1 polymer ?
#
loop_
_entity_poly.entity_id
_entity_poly.type
_entity_poly.pdbx_seq_one_letter_code
_entity_poly.pdbx_strand_id
1 'polypeptide(L)' 'MSENTGTAPELPEDEPVPAMQQLLDNPFLLLFAGVALPTVLYIVWGVMEIVNIPVAK' A
#
# COMPACT_ATOMS: atom_id res chain seq x y z
N MET A 1 28.22 -18.43 -47.70
CA MET A 1 28.44 -17.09 -47.12
C MET A 1 27.24 -16.80 -46.25
N SER A 2 27.42 -16.82 -44.93
CA SER A 2 26.37 -16.74 -43.91
C SER A 2 26.12 -15.30 -43.52
N GLU A 3 24.91 -14.77 -43.70
CA GLU A 3 24.39 -13.62 -42.94
C GLU A 3 22.87 -13.75 -42.81
N ASN A 4 22.41 -14.65 -41.92
CA ASN A 4 21.09 -14.51 -41.31
C ASN A 4 21.30 -13.64 -40.07
N THR A 5 21.07 -12.34 -40.23
CA THR A 5 21.03 -11.36 -39.14
C THR A 5 19.92 -11.77 -38.19
N GLY A 6 20.31 -12.43 -37.10
CA GLY A 6 19.41 -12.71 -35.98
C GLY A 6 18.95 -11.38 -35.41
N THR A 7 17.69 -11.04 -35.68
CA THR A 7 16.94 -10.02 -34.94
C THR A 7 17.07 -10.35 -33.45
N ALA A 8 17.87 -9.55 -32.73
CA ALA A 8 17.91 -9.62 -31.28
C ALA A 8 16.46 -9.43 -30.78
N PRO A 9 15.99 -10.21 -29.80
CA PRO A 9 14.66 -10.01 -29.27
C PRO A 9 14.63 -8.62 -28.64
N GLU A 10 13.76 -7.73 -29.14
CA GLU A 10 13.44 -6.47 -28.48
C GLU A 10 12.94 -6.82 -27.07
N LEU A 11 13.76 -6.49 -26.06
CA LEU A 11 13.33 -6.59 -24.67
C LEU A 11 12.18 -5.59 -24.49
N PRO A 12 11.05 -5.99 -23.91
CA PRO A 12 9.94 -5.07 -23.67
C PRO A 12 10.47 -3.88 -22.87
N GLU A 13 10.23 -2.67 -23.38
CA GLU A 13 10.65 -1.42 -22.74
C GLU A 13 10.09 -1.36 -21.31
N ASP A 14 10.88 -0.83 -20.37
CA ASP A 14 10.54 -0.73 -18.95
C ASP A 14 9.25 0.09 -18.75
N GLU A 15 8.10 -0.58 -18.76
CA GLU A 15 6.83 0.05 -18.43
C GLU A 15 6.86 0.54 -16.96
N PRO A 16 6.52 1.80 -16.70
CA PRO A 16 6.56 2.34 -15.35
C PRO A 16 5.60 1.58 -14.44
N VAL A 17 6.13 1.08 -13.32
CA VAL A 17 5.37 0.28 -12.35
C VAL A 17 4.16 1.08 -11.85
N PRO A 18 2.93 0.56 -11.97
CA PRO A 18 1.72 1.20 -11.47
C PRO A 18 1.83 1.62 -9.99
N ALA A 19 1.36 2.83 -9.65
CA ALA A 19 1.47 3.36 -8.29
C ALA A 19 0.80 2.48 -7.21
N MET A 20 -0.29 1.79 -7.56
CA MET A 20 -0.96 0.86 -6.65
C MET A 20 -0.10 -0.39 -6.37
N GLN A 21 0.68 -0.85 -7.35
CA GLN A 21 1.61 -1.97 -7.13
C GLN A 21 2.73 -1.54 -6.19
N GLN A 22 3.35 -0.37 -6.42
CA GLN A 22 4.40 0.14 -5.53
C GLN A 22 3.94 0.29 -4.07
N LEU A 23 2.67 0.63 -3.84
CA LEU A 23 2.08 0.71 -2.50
C LEU A 23 1.92 -0.67 -1.84
N LEU A 24 1.47 -1.68 -2.61
CA LEU A 24 1.26 -3.04 -2.14
C LEU A 24 2.56 -3.86 -2.08
N ASP A 25 3.59 -3.48 -2.83
CA ASP A 25 4.87 -4.18 -2.88
C ASP A 25 5.80 -3.79 -1.71
N ASN A 26 5.48 -2.71 -0.98
CA ASN A 26 6.24 -2.30 0.19
C ASN A 26 5.65 -2.91 1.48
N PRO A 27 6.31 -3.94 2.07
CA PRO A 27 5.79 -4.62 3.25
C PRO A 27 5.65 -3.70 4.47
N PHE A 28 6.44 -2.62 4.57
CA PHE A 28 6.32 -1.66 5.67
C PHE A 28 5.09 -0.76 5.52
N LEU A 29 4.70 -0.41 4.29
CA LEU A 29 3.46 0.35 4.05
C LEU A 29 2.24 -0.52 4.37
N LEU A 30 2.28 -1.80 4.00
CA LEU A 30 1.24 -2.76 4.37
C LEU A 30 1.19 -3.00 5.88
N LEU A 31 2.35 -3.14 6.54
CA LEU A 31 2.42 -3.28 8.00
C LEU A 31 1.89 -2.03 8.70
N PHE A 32 2.32 -0.85 8.24
CA PHE A 32 1.85 0.42 8.78
C PHE A 32 0.34 0.55 8.61
N ALA A 33 -0.20 0.33 7.42
CA ALA A 33 -1.64 0.36 7.20
C ALA A 33 -2.37 -0.67 8.07
N GLY A 34 -1.83 -1.89 8.18
CA GLY A 34 -2.40 -2.98 8.97
C GLY A 34 -2.50 -2.69 10.47
N VAL A 35 -1.57 -1.92 11.04
CA VAL A 35 -1.61 -1.51 12.44
C VAL A 35 -2.31 -0.15 12.60
N ALA A 36 -2.02 0.82 11.74
CA ALA A 36 -2.54 2.17 11.84
C ALA A 36 -4.06 2.22 11.65
N LEU A 37 -4.63 1.46 10.70
CA LEU A 37 -6.09 1.41 10.52
C LEU A 37 -6.83 1.01 11.80
N PRO A 38 -6.60 -0.18 12.39
CA PRO A 38 -7.30 -0.56 13.61
C PRO A 38 -6.95 0.37 14.76
N THR A 39 -5.69 0.82 14.91
CA THR A 39 -5.32 1.74 15.98
C THR A 39 -6.12 3.05 15.92
N VAL A 40 -6.18 3.71 14.76
CA VAL A 40 -6.94 4.97 14.61
C VAL A 40 -8.42 4.73 14.82
N LEU A 41 -8.98 3.65 14.25
CA LEU A 41 -10.39 3.30 14.46
C LEU A 41 -10.72 3.09 15.94
N TYR A 42 -9.91 2.31 16.67
CA TYR A 42 -10.11 2.06 18.09
C TYR A 42 -9.92 3.32 18.94
N ILE A 43 -8.97 4.20 18.59
CA ILE A 43 -8.79 5.47 19.30
C ILE A 43 -10.04 6.34 19.11
N VAL A 44 -10.48 6.55 17.86
CA VAL A 44 -11.65 7.39 17.57
C VAL A 44 -12.89 6.82 18.26
N TRP A 45 -13.10 5.52 18.16
CA TRP A 45 -14.21 4.84 18.82
C TRP A 45 -14.13 4.99 20.36
N GLY A 46 -12.97 4.77 20.97
CA GLY A 46 -12.77 4.92 22.40
C GLY A 46 -12.96 6.36 22.89
N VAL A 47 -12.51 7.36 22.12
CA VAL A 47 -12.76 8.78 22.43
C VAL A 47 -14.26 9.08 22.37
N MET A 48 -14.94 8.61 21.33
CA MET A 48 -16.40 8.75 21.21
C MET A 48 -17.14 8.10 22.38
N GLU A 49 -16.68 6.95 22.87
CA GLU A 49 -17.24 6.30 24.07
C GLU A 49 -17.06 7.20 25.30
N ILE A 50 -15.84 7.72 25.54
CA ILE A 50 -15.52 8.53 26.71
C ILE A 50 -16.34 9.84 26.74
N VAL A 51 -16.47 10.54 25.62
CA VAL A 51 -17.22 11.82 25.58
C VAL A 51 -18.72 11.64 25.82
N ASN A 52 -19.26 10.44 25.55
CA ASN A 52 -20.65 10.12 25.76
C ASN A 52 -20.94 9.66 27.20
N ILE A 53 -19.92 9.43 28.04
CA ILE A 53 -20.12 9.10 29.45
C ILE A 53 -20.66 10.34 30.18
N PRO A 54 -21.88 10.29 30.74
CA PRO A 54 -22.41 11.41 31.49
C PRO A 54 -21.60 11.62 32.75
N VAL A 55 -21.03 12.82 32.92
CA VAL A 55 -20.36 13.21 34.15
C VAL A 55 -21.44 13.38 35.22
N ALA A 56 -21.38 12.56 36.27
CA ALA A 56 -22.33 12.62 37.37
C ALA A 56 -22.39 14.04 37.96
N LYS A 57 -23.61 14.50 38.24
CA LYS A 57 -23.89 15.84 38.78
C LYS A 57 -23.51 15.97 40.25
#